data_AF-A0A9D0NWR8-F1
#
_entry.id   AF-A0A9D0NWR8-F1
#
_cell.length_a   1.000
_cell.length_b   1.000
_cell.length_c   1.000
_cell.angle_alpha   90.00
_cell.angle_beta   90.00
_cell.angle_gamma   90.00
#
_symmetry.space_group_name_H-M   'P 1'
#
loop_
_entity.id
_entity.type
_entity.pdbx_description
1 polymer ?
#
loop_
_entity_poly.entity_id
_entity_poly.type
_entity_poly.pdbx_seq_one_letter_code
_entity_poly.pdbx_strand_id
1 'polypeptide(L)'
;MLGFVVLILALITAVILKLVADPASPVTWALVALLLVIPFAYRKMSPQHFIEWKNDYNVGIESIDQQHRKLVNLINQLQTAVDYSTGEEFEREALDELVDYTKTHFSYEEGLMEKYGYPDFEPHKAQHRKMIAQVEAVLAEYEQDQDRAMNDALNFLKDWLINHINGTDKQYSSFLIEKGAK
;
A
#
# COMPACT_ATOMS: atom_id res chain seq x y z
N MET A 1 18.37 -3.26 4.52
CA MET A 1 18.29 -4.54 3.79
C MET A 1 19.64 -5.25 3.64
N LEU A 2 20.67 -4.63 3.07
CA LEU A 2 21.95 -5.28 2.75
C LEU A 2 22.60 -6.03 3.94
N GLY A 3 22.64 -5.43 5.13
CA GLY A 3 23.19 -6.06 6.33
C GLY A 3 22.42 -7.31 6.80
N PHE A 4 21.11 -7.36 6.59
CA PHE A 4 20.28 -8.51 6.97
C PHE A 4 20.46 -9.67 6.00
N VAL A 5 20.58 -9.37 4.70
CA VAL A 5 20.88 -10.36 3.66
C VAL A 5 22.25 -11.00 3.90
N VAL A 6 23.28 -10.20 4.23
CA VAL A 6 24.62 -10.72 4.55
C VAL A 6 24.60 -11.64 5.78
N LEU A 7 23.85 -11.28 6.83
CA LEU A 7 23.69 -12.13 8.02
C LEU A 7 22.99 -13.46 7.71
N ILE A 8 21.92 -13.44 6.88
CA ILE A 8 21.22 -14.66 6.46
C ILE A 8 22.15 -15.54 5.63
N LEU A 9 22.87 -14.97 4.66
CA LEU A 9 23.80 -15.71 3.82
C LEU A 9 24.91 -16.36 4.65
N ALA A 10 25.50 -15.61 5.60
CA ALA A 10 26.51 -16.15 6.51
C ALA A 10 25.95 -17.31 7.37
N LEU A 11 24.71 -17.20 7.85
CA LEU A 11 24.06 -18.27 8.61
C LEU A 11 23.78 -19.51 7.74
N ILE A 12 23.29 -19.33 6.51
CA ILE A 12 23.07 -20.41 5.55
C ILE A 12 24.39 -21.15 5.29
N THR A 13 25.48 -20.42 5.03
CA THR A 13 26.81 -21.00 4.86
C THR A 13 27.25 -21.79 6.09
N ALA A 14 27.05 -21.25 7.30
CA ALA A 14 27.40 -21.94 8.54
C ALA A 14 26.58 -23.24 8.75
N VAL A 15 25.29 -23.23 8.43
CA VAL A 15 24.42 -24.42 8.47
C VAL A 15 24.92 -25.49 7.51
N ILE A 16 25.22 -25.12 6.25
CA ILE A 16 25.72 -26.05 5.23
C ILE A 16 27.03 -26.69 5.66
N LEU A 17 27.99 -25.88 6.11
CA LEU A 17 29.29 -26.37 6.60
C LEU A 17 29.11 -27.35 7.76
N LYS A 18 28.20 -27.06 8.70
CA LYS A 18 27.94 -27.91 9.86
C LYS A 18 27.20 -29.20 9.51
N LEU A 19 26.27 -29.17 8.57
CA LEU A 19 25.59 -30.37 8.07
C LEU A 19 26.57 -31.34 7.38
N VAL A 20 27.54 -30.82 6.63
CA VAL A 20 28.56 -31.63 5.96
C VAL A 20 29.59 -32.18 6.95
N ALA A 21 30.02 -31.35 7.92
CA ALA A 21 31.09 -31.73 8.85
C ALA A 21 30.62 -32.62 10.00
N ASP A 22 29.45 -32.34 10.59
CA ASP A 22 28.94 -33.04 11.77
C ASP A 22 27.40 -32.93 11.90
N PRO A 23 26.63 -33.77 11.16
CA PRO A 23 25.18 -33.71 11.15
C PRO A 23 24.52 -34.22 12.45
N ALA A 24 25.25 -34.97 13.29
CA ALA A 24 24.73 -35.48 14.56
C ALA A 24 24.85 -34.47 15.70
N SER A 25 25.63 -33.39 15.51
CA SER A 25 25.83 -32.36 16.53
C SER A 25 24.52 -31.66 16.92
N PRO A 26 24.24 -31.47 18.22
CA PRO A 26 23.16 -30.60 18.68
C PRO A 26 23.28 -29.16 18.14
N VAL A 27 24.51 -28.70 17.88
CA VAL A 27 24.77 -27.36 17.31
C VAL A 27 24.25 -27.25 15.89
N THR A 28 24.38 -28.29 15.07
CA THR A 28 23.88 -28.31 13.68
C THR A 28 22.37 -28.15 13.66
N TRP A 29 21.65 -28.90 14.49
CA TRP A 29 20.20 -28.81 14.61
C TRP A 29 19.73 -27.49 15.24
N ALA A 30 20.49 -26.91 16.17
CA ALA A 30 20.21 -25.57 16.70
C ALA A 30 20.31 -24.48 15.62
N LEU A 31 21.32 -24.55 14.73
CA LEU A 31 21.47 -23.61 13.61
C LEU A 31 20.36 -23.79 12.56
N VAL A 32 19.94 -25.03 12.28
CA VAL A 32 18.80 -25.32 11.41
C VAL A 32 17.51 -24.73 12.00
N ALA A 33 17.26 -24.94 13.30
CA ALA A 33 16.11 -24.36 13.98
C ALA A 33 16.15 -22.82 13.93
N LEU A 34 17.32 -22.20 14.15
CA LEU A 34 17.49 -20.75 14.02
C LEU A 34 17.15 -20.27 12.60
N LEU A 35 17.65 -20.95 11.56
CA LEU A 35 17.37 -20.63 10.16
C LEU A 35 15.86 -20.72 9.83
N LEU A 36 15.17 -21.74 10.35
CA LEU A 36 13.72 -21.93 10.15
C LEU A 36 12.86 -20.86 10.85
N VAL A 37 13.37 -20.24 11.93
CA VAL A 37 12.66 -19.17 12.64
C VAL A 37 12.79 -17.81 11.94
N ILE A 38 13.82 -17.62 11.09
CA ILE A 38 14.08 -16.34 10.42
C ILE A 38 12.90 -15.82 9.59
N PRO A 39 12.24 -16.61 8.72
CA PRO A 39 11.09 -16.10 7.96
C PRO A 39 9.96 -15.57 8.86
N PHE A 40 9.73 -16.21 10.00
CA PHE A 40 8.72 -15.78 10.97
C PHE A 40 9.16 -14.51 11.73
N ALA A 41 10.41 -14.47 12.18
CA ALA A 41 10.99 -13.30 12.84
C ALA A 41 11.03 -12.09 11.91
N TYR A 42 11.45 -12.30 10.65
CA TYR A 42 11.49 -11.26 9.63
C TYR A 42 10.10 -10.68 9.36
N ARG A 43 9.09 -11.55 9.17
CA ARG A 43 7.69 -11.14 8.98
C ARG A 43 7.14 -10.33 10.15
N LYS A 44 7.59 -10.60 11.38
CA LYS A 44 7.15 -9.88 12.58
C LYS A 44 7.91 -8.56 12.81
N MET A 45 9.12 -8.43 12.28
CA MET A 45 9.99 -7.26 12.47
C MET A 45 9.89 -6.25 11.32
N SER A 46 9.49 -6.67 10.12
CA SER A 46 9.19 -5.74 9.03
C SER A 46 7.86 -5.02 9.32
N PRO A 47 7.80 -3.67 9.21
CA PRO A 47 6.52 -2.97 9.26
C PRO A 47 5.64 -3.53 8.15
N GLN A 48 4.58 -4.25 8.52
CA GLN A 48 3.74 -4.97 7.55
C GLN A 48 2.92 -4.02 6.68
N HIS A 49 2.76 -2.75 7.07
CA HIS A 49 1.95 -1.78 6.36
C HIS A 49 2.53 -0.36 6.46
N PHE A 50 2.76 0.27 5.31
CA PHE A 50 3.09 1.69 5.19
C PHE A 50 1.96 2.61 5.67
N ILE A 51 0.72 2.12 5.58
CA ILE A 51 -0.50 2.71 6.10
C ILE A 51 -1.28 1.64 6.88
N GLU A 52 -1.47 1.86 8.16
CA GLU A 52 -2.39 1.07 8.99
C GLU A 52 -3.77 1.70 8.97
N TRP A 53 -4.80 0.89 8.68
CA TRP A 53 -6.19 1.36 8.73
C TRP A 53 -6.60 1.71 10.16
N LYS A 54 -7.21 2.89 10.34
CA LYS A 54 -7.77 3.33 11.62
C LYS A 54 -9.27 3.50 11.49
N ASN A 55 -10.01 3.19 12.56
CA ASN A 55 -11.47 3.38 12.58
C ASN A 55 -11.90 4.83 12.33
N ASP A 56 -11.02 5.78 12.63
CA ASP A 56 -11.25 7.19 12.35
C ASP A 56 -11.34 7.50 10.85
N TYR A 57 -10.87 6.61 9.98
CA TYR A 57 -10.98 6.78 8.52
C TYR A 57 -12.34 6.34 7.97
N ASN A 58 -13.20 5.73 8.78
CA ASN A 58 -14.53 5.35 8.31
C ASN A 58 -15.38 6.62 8.07
N VAL A 59 -16.05 6.66 6.93
CA VAL A 59 -17.08 7.66 6.58
C VAL A 59 -18.48 7.21 6.98
N GLY A 60 -18.63 5.97 7.46
CA GLY A 60 -19.89 5.42 7.98
C GLY A 60 -20.81 4.84 6.91
N ILE A 61 -20.31 4.71 5.67
CA ILE A 61 -20.98 4.07 4.54
C ILE A 61 -20.13 2.84 4.22
N GLU A 62 -20.66 1.64 4.49
CA GLU A 62 -19.91 0.38 4.47
C GLU A 62 -19.29 0.14 3.08
N SER A 63 -20.04 0.43 2.02
CA SER A 63 -19.57 0.27 0.64
C SER A 63 -18.37 1.18 0.31
N ILE A 64 -18.31 2.38 0.89
CA ILE A 64 -17.18 3.31 0.72
C ILE A 64 -16.01 2.91 1.62
N ASP A 65 -16.29 2.59 2.89
CA ASP A 65 -15.26 2.16 3.85
C ASP A 65 -14.51 0.91 3.37
N GLN A 66 -15.18 -0.01 2.66
CA GLN A 66 -14.56 -1.17 2.02
C GLN A 66 -13.63 -0.77 0.86
N GLN A 67 -14.02 0.23 0.07
CA GLN A 67 -13.19 0.73 -1.03
C GLN A 67 -11.96 1.48 -0.53
N HIS A 68 -12.10 2.33 0.48
CA HIS A 68 -10.97 3.00 1.13
C HIS A 68 -9.98 2.00 1.73
N ARG A 69 -10.46 0.94 2.38
CA ARG A 69 -9.59 -0.15 2.87
C ARG A 69 -8.83 -0.83 1.73
N LYS A 70 -9.49 -1.07 0.59
CA LYS A 70 -8.81 -1.63 -0.58
C LYS A 70 -7.76 -0.67 -1.14
N LEU A 71 -8.03 0.64 -1.22
CA LEU A 71 -7.02 1.63 -1.62
C LEU A 71 -5.80 1.64 -0.70
N VAL A 72 -6.01 1.60 0.61
CA VAL A 72 -4.92 1.48 1.60
C VAL A 72 -4.09 0.21 1.37
N ASN A 73 -4.74 -0.92 1.07
CA ASN A 73 -4.04 -2.17 0.76
C ASN A 73 -3.23 -2.07 -0.54
N LEU A 74 -3.77 -1.47 -1.60
CA LEU A 74 -3.05 -1.26 -2.86
C LEU A 74 -1.84 -0.34 -2.68
N ILE A 75 -1.95 0.71 -1.86
CA ILE A 75 -0.79 1.57 -1.51
C ILE A 75 0.29 0.76 -0.77
N ASN A 76 -0.10 -0.10 0.17
CA ASN A 76 0.84 -0.97 0.88
C ASN A 76 1.51 -1.99 -0.06
N GLN A 77 0.80 -2.47 -1.08
CA GLN A 77 1.36 -3.35 -2.11
C GLN A 77 2.36 -2.61 -3.00
N LEU A 78 2.04 -1.38 -3.43
CA LEU A 78 2.96 -0.53 -4.16
C LEU A 78 4.24 -0.25 -3.35
N GLN A 79 4.10 0.08 -2.06
CA GLN A 79 5.25 0.25 -1.17
C GLN A 79 6.10 -1.01 -1.08
N THR A 80 5.48 -2.19 -1.04
CA THR A 80 6.22 -3.46 -1.05
C THR A 80 6.97 -3.66 -2.37
N ALA A 81 6.36 -3.35 -3.52
CA ALA A 81 7.04 -3.45 -4.81
C ALA A 81 8.30 -2.58 -4.86
N VAL A 82 8.19 -1.33 -4.38
CA VAL A 82 9.29 -0.36 -4.28
C VAL A 82 10.38 -0.84 -3.30
N ASP A 83 10.00 -1.24 -2.09
CA ASP A 83 10.96 -1.58 -1.03
C ASP A 83 11.78 -2.84 -1.34
N TYR A 84 11.20 -3.79 -2.08
CA TYR A 84 11.86 -5.06 -2.41
C TYR A 84 12.49 -5.07 -3.80
N SER A 85 12.48 -3.94 -4.51
CA SER A 85 13.00 -3.79 -5.88
C SER A 85 12.55 -4.95 -6.76
N THR A 86 11.24 -5.19 -6.81
CA THR A 86 10.64 -6.36 -7.48
C THR A 86 10.86 -6.37 -8.99
N GLY A 87 11.34 -5.26 -9.55
CA GLY A 87 11.56 -5.03 -10.97
C GLY A 87 10.52 -4.05 -11.53
N GLU A 88 10.91 -3.33 -12.58
CA GLU A 88 10.14 -2.26 -13.23
C GLU A 88 8.71 -2.69 -13.58
N GLU A 89 8.56 -3.86 -14.19
CA GLU A 89 7.27 -4.41 -14.60
C GLU A 89 6.30 -4.54 -13.42
N PHE A 90 6.77 -5.09 -12.28
CA PHE A 90 5.94 -5.30 -11.10
C PHE A 90 5.58 -3.99 -10.39
N GLU A 91 6.50 -3.03 -10.33
CA GLU A 91 6.22 -1.70 -9.77
C GLU A 91 5.17 -0.97 -10.61
N ARG A 92 5.28 -1.06 -11.93
CA ARG A 92 4.34 -0.45 -12.87
C ARG A 92 2.97 -1.10 -12.79
N GLU A 93 2.88 -2.43 -12.75
CA GLU A 93 1.62 -3.15 -12.58
C GLU A 93 0.92 -2.78 -11.27
N ALA A 94 1.65 -2.71 -10.16
CA ALA A 94 1.09 -2.34 -8.86
C ALA A 94 0.56 -0.90 -8.87
N LEU A 95 1.26 0.02 -9.53
CA LEU A 95 0.81 1.40 -9.66
C LEU A 95 -0.40 1.53 -10.61
N ASP A 96 -0.39 0.85 -11.75
CA ASP A 96 -1.49 0.86 -12.70
C ASP A 96 -2.77 0.30 -12.03
N GLU A 97 -2.67 -0.79 -11.26
CA GLU A 97 -3.79 -1.34 -10.48
C GLU A 97 -4.33 -0.31 -9.46
N LEU A 98 -3.44 0.39 -8.74
CA LEU A 98 -3.83 1.43 -7.78
C LEU A 98 -4.56 2.59 -8.47
N VAL A 99 -4.04 3.08 -9.60
CA VAL A 99 -4.64 4.19 -10.36
C VAL A 99 -6.01 3.79 -10.91
N ASP A 100 -6.13 2.60 -11.49
CA ASP A 100 -7.39 2.11 -12.05
C ASP A 100 -8.46 1.91 -10.97
N TYR A 101 -8.07 1.36 -9.83
CA TYR A 101 -8.99 1.20 -8.70
C TYR A 101 -9.40 2.55 -8.09
N THR A 102 -8.47 3.52 -8.03
CA THR A 102 -8.78 4.89 -7.61
C THR A 102 -9.81 5.55 -8.51
N LYS A 103 -9.66 5.43 -9.84
CA LYS A 103 -10.65 5.95 -10.81
C LYS A 103 -12.02 5.30 -10.61
N THR A 104 -12.04 3.99 -10.38
CA THR A 104 -13.26 3.23 -10.08
C THR A 104 -13.94 3.73 -8.79
N HIS A 105 -13.16 3.93 -7.74
CA HIS A 105 -13.62 4.46 -6.46
C HIS A 105 -14.22 5.87 -6.59
N PHE A 106 -13.51 6.79 -7.25
CA PHE A 106 -14.03 8.14 -7.50
C PHE A 106 -15.32 8.12 -8.31
N SER A 107 -15.40 7.29 -9.35
CA SER A 107 -16.63 7.14 -10.12
C SER A 107 -17.80 6.63 -9.26
N TYR A 108 -17.53 5.77 -8.27
CA TYR A 108 -18.55 5.26 -7.37
C TYR A 108 -19.07 6.37 -6.43
N GLU A 109 -18.17 7.11 -5.79
CA GLU A 109 -18.55 8.23 -4.92
C GLU A 109 -19.27 9.34 -5.69
N GLU A 110 -18.76 9.70 -6.86
CA GLU A 110 -19.40 10.67 -7.75
C GLU A 110 -20.81 10.24 -8.13
N GLY A 111 -21.01 8.97 -8.46
CA GLY A 111 -22.35 8.43 -8.75
C GLY A 111 -23.29 8.47 -7.55
N LEU A 112 -22.80 8.26 -6.34
CA LEU A 112 -23.60 8.41 -5.11
C LEU A 112 -23.93 9.89 -4.85
N MET A 113 -22.95 10.77 -4.92
CA MET A 113 -23.13 12.20 -4.72
C MET A 113 -24.14 12.79 -5.72
N GLU A 114 -24.03 12.43 -7.00
CA GLU A 114 -24.95 12.86 -8.04
C GLU A 114 -26.37 12.30 -7.80
N LYS A 115 -26.49 10.99 -7.53
CA LYS A 115 -27.77 10.32 -7.27
C LYS A 115 -28.55 10.96 -6.12
N TYR A 116 -27.85 11.33 -5.04
CA TYR A 116 -28.48 11.88 -3.84
C TYR A 116 -28.52 13.42 -3.82
N GLY A 117 -27.93 14.07 -4.82
CA GLY A 117 -27.93 15.54 -4.97
C GLY A 117 -27.06 16.23 -3.93
N TYR A 118 -25.85 15.71 -3.67
CA TYR A 118 -24.91 16.30 -2.73
C TYR A 118 -24.49 17.71 -3.18
N PRO A 119 -24.66 18.76 -2.35
CA PRO A 119 -24.44 20.14 -2.75
C PRO A 119 -23.01 20.45 -3.24
N ASP A 120 -22.00 19.83 -2.64
CA ASP A 120 -20.58 20.07 -2.94
C ASP A 120 -20.00 19.06 -3.94
N PHE A 121 -20.85 18.44 -4.76
CA PHE A 121 -20.45 17.46 -5.78
C PHE A 121 -19.37 17.98 -6.74
N GLU A 122 -19.59 19.14 -7.37
CA GLU A 122 -18.64 19.68 -8.36
C GLU A 122 -17.27 20.03 -7.75
N PRO A 123 -17.19 20.73 -6.59
CA PRO A 123 -15.93 20.91 -5.87
C PRO A 123 -15.23 19.59 -5.51
N HIS A 124 -15.97 18.58 -5.05
CA HIS A 124 -15.41 17.27 -4.71
C HIS A 124 -14.81 16.60 -5.95
N LYS A 125 -15.58 16.50 -7.03
CA LYS A 125 -15.14 15.94 -8.32
C LYS A 125 -13.93 16.66 -8.91
N ALA A 126 -13.81 17.97 -8.69
CA ALA A 126 -12.62 18.73 -9.10
C ALA A 126 -11.36 18.28 -8.34
N GLN A 127 -11.46 17.91 -7.06
CA GLN A 127 -10.34 17.36 -6.28
C GLN A 127 -9.90 16.01 -6.84
N HIS A 128 -10.84 15.12 -7.19
CA HIS A 128 -10.55 13.84 -7.83
C HIS A 128 -9.78 14.02 -9.14
N ARG A 129 -10.29 14.88 -10.03
CA ARG A 129 -9.63 15.16 -11.33
C ARG A 129 -8.22 15.72 -11.13
N LYS A 130 -8.04 16.63 -10.17
CA LYS A 130 -6.74 17.22 -9.86
C LYS A 130 -5.76 16.17 -9.36
N MET A 131 -6.21 15.27 -8.49
CA MET A 131 -5.37 14.19 -7.97
C MET A 131 -4.89 13.27 -9.09
N ILE A 132 -5.79 12.79 -9.95
CA ILE A 132 -5.42 11.91 -11.08
C ILE A 132 -4.40 12.60 -11.99
N ALA A 133 -4.61 13.88 -12.33
CA ALA A 133 -3.65 14.63 -13.14
C ALA A 133 -2.28 14.78 -12.47
N GLN A 134 -2.23 14.90 -11.13
CA GLN A 134 -0.97 14.95 -10.39
C GLN A 134 -0.23 13.60 -10.42
N VAL A 135 -0.95 12.47 -10.29
CA VAL A 135 -0.33 11.13 -10.41
C VAL A 135 0.23 10.93 -11.81
N GLU A 136 -0.52 11.29 -12.85
CA GLU A 136 -0.08 11.19 -14.24
C GLU A 136 1.16 12.08 -14.52
N ALA A 137 1.24 13.26 -13.88
CA ALA A 137 2.40 14.14 -14.00
C ALA A 137 3.65 13.55 -13.31
N VAL A 138 3.51 12.99 -12.10
CA VAL A 138 4.63 12.30 -11.41
C VAL A 138 5.12 11.11 -12.24
N LEU A 139 4.19 10.38 -12.87
CA LEU A 139 4.52 9.26 -13.74
C LEU A 139 5.20 9.66 -15.04
N ALA A 140 4.94 10.86 -15.56
CA ALA A 140 5.64 11.34 -16.76
C ALA A 140 7.15 11.57 -16.51
N GLU A 141 7.57 11.75 -15.25
CA GLU A 141 8.98 11.90 -14.86
C GLU A 141 9.70 10.55 -14.71
N TYR A 142 8.98 9.43 -14.83
CA TYR A 142 9.48 8.07 -14.63
C TYR A 142 10.67 7.70 -15.53
N GLU A 143 10.68 8.17 -16.79
CA GLU A 143 11.78 7.89 -17.73
C GLU A 143 13.13 8.51 -17.32
N GLN A 144 13.12 9.46 -16.37
CA GLN A 144 14.35 10.15 -15.91
C GLN A 144 14.96 9.50 -14.66
N ASP A 145 14.13 9.15 -13.68
CA ASP A 145 14.53 8.54 -12.42
C ASP A 145 13.37 7.74 -11.83
N GLN A 146 13.32 6.46 -12.15
CA GLN A 146 12.24 5.54 -11.78
C GLN A 146 12.06 5.42 -10.27
N ASP A 147 13.16 5.18 -9.53
CA ASP A 147 13.11 4.97 -8.08
C ASP A 147 12.57 6.23 -7.38
N ARG A 148 13.04 7.40 -7.82
CA ARG A 148 12.55 8.67 -7.28
C ARG A 148 11.08 8.89 -7.62
N ALA A 149 10.70 8.75 -8.89
CA ALA A 149 9.33 8.97 -9.33
C ALA A 149 8.34 8.06 -8.58
N MET A 150 8.71 6.80 -8.36
CA MET A 150 7.86 5.84 -7.66
C MET A 150 7.73 6.17 -6.16
N ASN A 151 8.81 6.59 -5.52
CA ASN A 151 8.77 7.08 -4.13
C ASN A 151 7.94 8.37 -3.98
N ASP A 152 8.08 9.30 -4.92
CA ASP A 152 7.31 10.55 -4.94
C ASP A 152 5.81 10.26 -5.14
N ALA A 153 5.46 9.35 -6.06
CA ALA A 153 4.09 8.89 -6.28
C ALA A 153 3.51 8.22 -5.02
N LEU A 154 4.25 7.30 -4.41
CA LEU A 154 3.82 6.56 -3.22
C LEU A 154 3.52 7.50 -2.04
N ASN A 155 4.42 8.44 -1.75
CA ASN A 155 4.23 9.40 -0.67
C ASN A 155 3.06 10.34 -0.95
N PHE A 156 2.96 10.85 -2.18
CA PHE A 156 1.84 11.69 -2.60
C PHE A 156 0.50 10.98 -2.44
N LEU A 157 0.38 9.75 -2.95
CA LEU A 157 -0.86 8.96 -2.91
C LEU A 157 -1.29 8.66 -1.46
N LYS A 158 -0.34 8.32 -0.59
CA LYS A 158 -0.61 8.13 0.84
C LYS A 158 -1.15 9.40 1.49
N ASP A 159 -0.43 10.50 1.36
CA ASP A 159 -0.78 11.74 2.04
C ASP A 159 -2.10 12.30 1.50
N TRP A 160 -2.29 12.22 0.18
CA TRP A 160 -3.52 12.66 -0.45
C TRP A 160 -4.71 11.83 0.04
N LEU A 161 -4.64 10.49 0.01
CA LEU A 161 -5.75 9.62 0.39
C LEU A 161 -6.18 9.86 1.84
N ILE A 162 -5.23 9.89 2.78
CA ILE A 162 -5.56 10.05 4.20
C ILE A 162 -6.16 11.43 4.49
N ASN A 163 -5.65 12.48 3.85
CA ASN A 163 -6.18 13.83 4.03
C ASN A 163 -7.56 13.99 3.35
N HIS A 164 -7.75 13.40 2.17
CA HIS A 164 -9.01 13.45 1.44
C HIS A 164 -10.13 12.72 2.20
N ILE A 165 -9.85 11.51 2.70
CA ILE A 165 -10.80 10.75 3.53
C ILE A 165 -11.19 11.55 4.78
N ASN A 166 -10.21 12.04 5.53
CA ASN A 166 -10.48 12.73 6.80
C ASN A 166 -11.03 14.15 6.63
N GLY A 167 -10.87 14.75 5.46
CA GLY A 167 -11.30 16.10 5.16
C GLY A 167 -12.56 16.11 4.31
N THR A 168 -12.42 15.77 3.03
CA THR A 168 -13.44 15.94 2.00
C THR A 168 -14.50 14.84 2.06
N ASP A 169 -14.12 13.57 2.19
CA ASP A 169 -15.08 12.46 2.18
C ASP A 169 -16.01 12.49 3.38
N LYS A 170 -15.47 12.78 4.57
CA LYS A 170 -16.28 12.97 5.78
C LYS A 170 -17.35 14.05 5.66
N GLN A 171 -17.22 15.01 4.74
CA GLN A 171 -18.22 16.06 4.56
C GLN A 171 -19.50 15.54 3.89
N TYR A 172 -19.44 14.49 3.06
CA TYR A 172 -20.64 13.91 2.46
C TYR A 172 -21.34 12.92 3.39
N SER A 173 -20.68 12.42 4.45
CA SER A 173 -21.12 11.28 5.26
C SER A 173 -22.54 11.43 5.79
N SER A 174 -22.79 12.47 6.59
CA SER A 174 -24.10 12.69 7.21
C SER A 174 -25.20 12.83 6.15
N PHE A 175 -24.93 13.59 5.08
CA PHE A 175 -25.88 13.81 4.00
C PHE A 175 -26.26 12.51 3.28
N LEU A 176 -25.28 11.70 2.87
CA LEU A 176 -25.52 10.46 2.15
C LEU A 176 -26.19 9.39 3.03
N ILE A 177 -25.80 9.29 4.30
CA ILE A 177 -26.42 8.38 5.28
C ILE A 177 -27.89 8.74 5.49
N GLU A 178 -28.21 10.03 5.69
CA GLU A 178 -29.60 10.49 5.84
C GLU A 178 -30.47 10.20 4.60
N LYS A 179 -29.84 10.17 3.42
CA LYS A 179 -30.49 9.80 2.15
C LYS A 179 -30.53 8.29 1.89
N GLY A 180 -29.99 7.48 2.79
CA GLY A 180 -30.08 6.01 2.76
C GLY A 180 -28.98 5.33 1.94
N ALA A 181 -27.84 5.99 1.70
CA ALA A 181 -26.64 5.30 1.24
C ALA A 181 -26.17 4.29 2.31
N LYS A 182 -25.66 3.14 1.85
CA LYS A 182 -25.17 2.05 2.70
C LYS A 182 -23.83 1.55 2.20
#